data_AF-A0A0S2EW27-F1
#
_entry.id   AF-A0A0S2EW27-F1
#
_cell.length_a   1.000
_cell.length_b   1.000
_cell.length_c   1.000
_cell.angle_alpha   90.00
_cell.angle_beta   90.00
_cell.angle_gamma   90.00
#
_symmetry.space_group_name_H-M   'P 1'
#
loop_
_entity.id
_entity.type
_entity.pdbx_description
1 polymer ?
#
loop_
_entity_poly.entity_id
_entity_poly.type
_entity_poly.pdbx_seq_one_letter_code
_entity_poly.pdbx_strand_id
1 'polypeptide(L)'
;MCRLFVGASADLWESQTRSIRMDGMVTSVRLEKMFWTVLEEIAEKDDLNIPQLLHQLYNESIDEGHDLGNFTSFLRVCCLRFLNLQLQGLIPRGTGETRAAEDILALEAEANRRREMKRAAVPVPVPRKSQKYML
;
A
#
# COMPACT_ATOMS: atom_id res chain seq x y z
N MET A 1 4.42 22.77 3.56
CA MET A 1 4.29 21.32 3.32
C MET A 1 5.36 20.51 4.07
N CYS A 2 6.66 20.77 3.90
CA CYS A 2 7.74 19.93 4.48
C CYS A 2 7.68 19.77 6.02
N ARG A 3 7.29 20.83 6.76
CA ARG A 3 7.16 20.80 8.24
C ARG A 3 6.20 19.73 8.76
N LEU A 4 5.19 19.35 7.96
CA LEU A 4 4.26 18.26 8.29
C LEU A 4 5.00 16.92 8.42
N PHE A 5 6.00 16.69 7.57
CA PHE A 5 6.72 15.43 7.51
C PHE A 5 7.94 15.41 8.44
N VAL A 6 8.73 16.50 8.45
CA VAL A 6 9.95 16.56 9.29
C VAL A 6 9.65 16.81 10.77
N GLY A 7 8.48 17.36 11.09
CA GLY A 7 8.05 17.60 12.46
C GLY A 7 7.29 16.42 13.08
N ALA A 8 7.10 15.33 12.34
CA ALA A 8 6.47 14.12 12.87
C ALA A 8 7.41 13.41 13.86
N SER A 9 6.84 12.58 14.72
CA SER A 9 7.61 11.86 15.73
C SER A 9 8.59 10.89 15.08
N ALA A 10 9.82 10.83 15.60
CA ALA A 10 10.91 10.08 14.97
C ALA A 10 10.77 8.55 15.09
N ASP A 11 10.01 8.11 16.07
CA ASP A 11 9.66 6.70 16.27
C ASP A 11 8.88 6.11 15.09
N LEU A 12 8.15 6.93 14.32
CA LEU A 12 7.41 6.48 13.14
C LEU A 12 8.31 5.82 12.09
N TRP A 13 9.57 6.28 11.99
CA TRP A 13 10.56 5.79 11.02
C TRP A 13 11.47 4.71 11.62
N GLU A 14 11.35 4.43 12.92
CA GLU A 14 12.17 3.44 13.59
C GLU A 14 11.88 2.05 13.02
N SER A 15 12.91 1.39 12.50
CA SER A 15 12.78 0.04 11.95
C SER A 15 12.73 -1.01 13.06
N GLN A 16 11.63 -1.74 13.13
CA GLN A 16 11.45 -2.89 14.00
C GLN A 16 11.50 -4.18 13.19
N THR A 17 12.18 -5.19 13.73
CA THR A 17 12.30 -6.52 13.12
C THR A 17 11.50 -7.52 13.94
N ARG A 18 10.53 -8.19 13.31
CA ARG A 18 9.71 -9.24 13.94
C ARG A 18 9.96 -10.56 13.22
N SER A 19 10.12 -11.64 13.98
CA SER A 19 10.24 -13.00 13.43
C SER A 19 8.85 -13.60 13.28
N ILE A 20 8.50 -14.02 12.07
CA ILE A 20 7.18 -14.59 11.75
C ILE A 20 7.37 -16.01 11.22
N ARG A 21 6.49 -16.93 11.63
CA ARG A 21 6.48 -18.30 11.10
C ARG A 21 5.51 -18.36 9.93
N MET A 22 6.00 -18.83 8.78
CA MET A 22 5.22 -19.05 7.55
C MET A 22 5.60 -20.42 7.02
N ASP A 23 4.64 -21.32 6.90
CA ASP A 23 4.80 -22.66 6.31
C ASP A 23 6.01 -23.46 6.82
N GLY A 24 6.25 -23.38 8.14
CA GLY A 24 7.36 -24.08 8.80
C GLY A 24 8.71 -23.36 8.73
N MET A 25 8.83 -22.28 7.97
CA MET A 25 10.01 -21.41 7.93
C MET A 25 9.84 -20.19 8.85
N VAL A 26 10.94 -19.76 9.48
CA VAL A 26 10.97 -18.49 10.24
C VAL A 26 11.51 -17.40 9.33
N THR A 27 10.67 -16.45 8.98
CA THR A 27 11.02 -15.29 8.15
C THR A 27 11.16 -14.06 9.03
N SER A 28 12.29 -13.36 8.89
CA SER A 28 12.53 -12.08 9.57
C SER A 28 11.99 -10.94 8.73
N VAL A 29 11.00 -10.21 9.25
CA VAL A 29 10.38 -9.06 8.57
C VAL A 29 10.80 -7.78 9.27
N ARG A 30 11.38 -6.83 8.53
CA ARG A 30 11.81 -5.52 9.04
C ARG A 30 11.01 -4.38 8.42
N LEU A 31 10.21 -3.72 9.25
CA LEU A 31 9.34 -2.60 8.86
C LEU A 31 9.47 -1.45 9.85
N GLU A 32 9.18 -0.24 9.39
CA GLU A 32 9.07 0.96 10.21
C GLU A 32 7.86 0.86 11.14
N LYS A 33 7.94 1.47 12.34
CA LYS A 33 6.87 1.43 13.36
C LYS A 33 5.50 1.81 12.79
N MET A 34 5.44 2.83 11.94
CA MET A 34 4.19 3.25 11.31
C MET A 34 3.51 2.12 10.52
N PHE A 35 4.27 1.30 9.80
CA PHE A 35 3.70 0.17 9.06
C PHE A 35 3.20 -0.93 10.01
N TRP A 36 3.91 -1.19 11.11
CA TRP A 36 3.42 -2.12 12.14
C TRP A 36 2.09 -1.68 12.73
N THR A 37 1.92 -0.39 13.04
CA THR A 37 0.66 0.15 13.55
C THR A 37 -0.48 -0.01 12.54
N VAL A 38 -0.24 0.22 11.25
CA VAL A 38 -1.28 0.02 10.23
C VAL A 38 -1.60 -1.46 10.04
N LEU A 39 -0.60 -2.36 10.10
CA LEU A 39 -0.85 -3.80 10.07
C LEU A 39 -1.67 -4.27 11.28
N GLU A 40 -1.46 -3.66 12.45
CA GLU A 40 -2.24 -3.96 13.67
C GLU A 40 -3.71 -3.56 13.46
N GLU A 41 -3.97 -2.38 12.89
CA GLU A 41 -5.33 -1.95 12.53
C GLU A 41 -5.99 -2.86 11.48
N ILE A 42 -5.23 -3.31 10.47
CA ILE A 42 -5.73 -4.27 9.47
C ILE A 42 -6.11 -5.59 10.15
N ALA A 43 -5.24 -6.11 11.02
CA ALA A 43 -5.46 -7.39 11.68
C ALA A 43 -6.69 -7.34 12.60
N GLU A 44 -6.83 -6.26 13.39
CA GLU A 44 -7.98 -6.04 14.27
C GLU A 44 -9.32 -6.01 13.52
N LYS A 45 -9.32 -5.56 12.26
CA LYS A 45 -10.53 -5.45 11.46
C LYS A 45 -11.14 -6.80 11.08
N ASP A 46 -10.29 -7.82 10.96
CA ASP A 46 -10.66 -9.20 10.63
C ASP A 46 -10.51 -10.14 11.84
N ASP A 47 -10.43 -9.61 13.06
CA ASP A 47 -10.23 -10.35 14.31
C ASP A 47 -8.98 -11.25 14.32
N LEU A 48 -7.92 -10.82 13.63
CA LEU A 48 -6.63 -11.50 13.52
C LEU A 48 -5.56 -10.83 14.40
N ASN A 49 -4.54 -11.60 14.78
CA ASN A 49 -3.27 -11.02 15.23
C ASN A 49 -2.29 -10.87 14.06
N ILE A 50 -1.20 -10.12 14.28
CA ILE A 50 -0.18 -9.84 13.26
C ILE A 50 0.36 -11.11 12.60
N PRO A 51 0.86 -12.13 13.34
CA PRO A 51 1.30 -13.37 12.72
C PRO A 51 0.26 -14.04 11.81
N GLN A 52 -1.01 -14.09 12.22
CA GLN A 52 -2.10 -14.67 11.43
C GLN A 52 -2.35 -13.89 10.14
N LEU A 53 -2.48 -12.56 10.25
CA LEU A 53 -2.64 -11.68 9.08
C LEU A 53 -1.48 -11.87 8.08
N LEU A 54 -0.24 -11.87 8.57
CA LEU A 54 0.92 -12.00 7.70
C LEU A 54 1.02 -13.38 7.05
N HIS A 55 0.63 -14.44 7.74
CA HIS A 55 0.59 -15.79 7.17
C HIS A 55 -0.48 -15.90 6.09
N GLN A 56 -1.68 -15.36 6.35
CA GLN A 56 -2.77 -15.35 5.38
C GLN A 56 -2.42 -14.55 4.13
N LEU A 57 -1.92 -13.32 4.30
CA LEU A 57 -1.46 -12.48 3.18
C LEU A 57 -0.35 -13.14 2.36
N TYR A 58 0.56 -13.85 3.01
CA TYR A 58 1.61 -14.60 2.32
C TYR A 58 1.01 -15.70 1.45
N ASN A 59 0.18 -16.58 2.03
CA ASN A 59 -0.40 -17.71 1.30
C ASN A 59 -1.30 -17.26 0.14
N GLU A 60 -2.23 -16.34 0.40
CA GLU A 60 -3.16 -15.85 -0.62
C GLU A 60 -2.42 -15.19 -1.79
N SER A 61 -1.32 -14.50 -1.51
CA SER A 61 -0.54 -13.89 -2.58
C SER A 61 0.18 -14.91 -3.47
N ILE A 62 0.63 -16.04 -2.89
CA ILE A 62 1.21 -17.15 -3.66
C ILE A 62 0.12 -17.83 -4.49
N ASP A 63 -1.08 -18.02 -3.94
CA ASP A 63 -2.24 -18.59 -4.63
C ASP A 63 -2.68 -17.72 -5.83
N GLU A 64 -2.59 -16.39 -5.70
CA GLU A 64 -2.82 -15.41 -6.77
C GLU A 64 -1.65 -15.31 -7.79
N GLY A 65 -0.60 -16.12 -7.61
CA GLY A 65 0.55 -16.20 -8.52
C GLY A 65 1.53 -15.03 -8.41
N HIS A 66 1.52 -14.29 -7.28
CA HIS A 66 2.50 -13.25 -7.05
C HIS A 66 3.87 -13.84 -6.71
N ASP A 67 4.91 -13.39 -7.42
CA ASP A 67 6.29 -13.57 -6.97
C ASP A 67 6.58 -12.53 -5.87
N LEU A 68 6.43 -12.95 -4.62
CA LEU A 68 6.68 -12.14 -3.44
C LEU A 68 8.16 -11.84 -3.17
N GLY A 69 9.05 -11.90 -4.17
CA GLY A 69 10.50 -11.74 -4.04
C GLY A 69 10.97 -10.69 -3.00
N ASN A 70 10.21 -9.60 -2.79
CA ASN A 70 10.31 -8.77 -1.59
C ASN A 70 8.97 -8.62 -0.83
N PHE A 71 8.64 -9.59 0.04
CA PHE A 71 7.46 -9.58 0.90
C PHE A 71 7.34 -8.32 1.77
N THR A 72 8.46 -7.76 2.20
CA THR A 72 8.46 -6.54 3.02
C THR A 72 7.95 -5.33 2.23
N SER A 73 8.31 -5.21 0.94
CA SER A 73 7.76 -4.19 0.05
C SER A 73 6.27 -4.37 -0.18
N PHE A 74 5.82 -5.62 -0.36
CA PHE A 74 4.40 -5.95 -0.47
C PHE A 74 3.61 -5.45 0.76
N LEU A 75 4.08 -5.74 1.97
CA LEU A 75 3.41 -5.28 3.21
C LEU A 75 3.29 -3.75 3.30
N ARG A 76 4.33 -3.00 2.89
CA ARG A 76 4.27 -1.53 2.84
C ARG A 76 3.19 -1.04 1.88
N VAL A 77 3.07 -1.70 0.71
CA VAL A 77 2.03 -1.38 -0.27
C VAL A 77 0.64 -1.73 0.27
N CYS A 78 0.47 -2.86 0.96
CA CYS A 78 -0.80 -3.23 1.62
C CYS A 78 -1.25 -2.14 2.61
N CYS A 79 -0.34 -1.67 3.47
CA CYS A 79 -0.64 -0.59 4.42
C CYS A 79 -1.09 0.70 3.72
N LEU A 80 -0.35 1.11 2.68
CA LEU A 80 -0.70 2.33 1.93
C LEU A 80 -2.04 2.18 1.21
N ARG A 81 -2.30 1.00 0.62
CA ARG A 81 -3.56 0.71 -0.06
C ARG A 81 -4.73 0.74 0.93
N PHE A 82 -4.58 0.12 2.10
CA PHE A 82 -5.60 0.15 3.15
C PHE A 82 -5.99 1.57 3.55
N LEU A 83 -5.00 2.41 3.88
CA LEU A 83 -5.24 3.82 4.23
C LEU A 83 -5.87 4.61 3.07
N ASN A 84 -5.48 4.31 1.83
CA ASN A 84 -6.04 4.96 0.64
C ASN A 84 -7.52 4.58 0.45
N LEU A 85 -7.87 3.31 0.61
CA LEU A 85 -9.26 2.83 0.54
C LEU A 85 -10.11 3.44 1.65
N GLN A 86 -9.56 3.62 2.85
CA GLN A 86 -10.23 4.36 3.92
C GLN A 86 -10.47 5.82 3.56
N LEU A 87 -9.49 6.50 2.95
CA LEU A 87 -9.65 7.89 2.49
C LEU A 87 -10.70 8.02 1.39
N GLN A 88 -10.91 6.99 0.58
CA GLN A 88 -11.97 6.91 -0.43
C GLN A 88 -13.33 6.51 0.15
N GLY A 89 -13.42 6.17 1.44
CA GLY A 89 -14.65 5.68 2.08
C GLY A 89 -15.06 4.28 1.64
N LEU A 90 -14.15 3.51 1.01
CA LEU A 90 -14.40 2.13 0.60
C LEU A 90 -14.18 1.13 1.74
N ILE A 91 -13.31 1.51 2.69
CA ILE A 91 -13.11 0.80 3.96
C ILE A 91 -13.46 1.76 5.11
N PRO A 92 -14.34 1.38 6.04
CA PRO A 92 -14.63 2.21 7.21
C PRO A 92 -13.45 2.22 8.20
N ARG A 93 -13.17 3.39 8.80
CA ARG A 93 -12.14 3.59 9.85
C ARG A 93 -12.56 3.14 11.25
N GLY A 94 -13.79 2.66 11.41
CA GLY A 94 -14.36 2.25 12.69
C GLY A 94 -15.37 1.14 12.46
N THR A 95 -16.35 1.02 13.35
CA THR A 95 -17.44 0.04 13.22
C THR A 95 -18.30 0.40 12.02
N GLY A 96 -18.14 -0.34 10.93
CA GLY A 96 -18.95 -0.21 9.73
C GLY A 96 -18.72 -1.42 8.85
N GLU A 97 -19.72 -1.77 8.06
CA GLU A 97 -19.61 -2.88 7.12
C GLU A 97 -18.62 -2.52 6.01
N THR A 98 -17.61 -3.38 5.85
CA THR A 98 -16.71 -3.31 4.70
C THR A 98 -17.46 -3.84 3.48
N ARG A 99 -17.34 -3.15 2.35
CA ARG A 99 -17.87 -3.68 1.08
C ARG A 99 -17.13 -4.97 0.72
N ALA A 100 -17.77 -5.84 -0.06
CA ALA A 100 -17.12 -7.04 -0.57
C ALA A 100 -15.83 -6.69 -1.32
N ALA A 101 -14.80 -7.54 -1.21
CA ALA A 101 -13.50 -7.29 -1.81
C ALA A 101 -13.64 -7.10 -3.33
N GLU A 102 -14.50 -7.88 -3.98
CA GLU A 102 -14.79 -7.85 -5.40
C GLU A 102 -15.37 -6.49 -5.83
N ASP A 103 -16.26 -5.91 -5.03
CA ASP A 103 -16.84 -4.59 -5.30
C ASP A 103 -15.77 -3.50 -5.25
N ILE A 104 -14.90 -3.56 -4.23
CA ILE A 104 -13.79 -2.60 -4.07
C ILE A 104 -12.84 -2.70 -5.27
N LEU A 105 -12.43 -3.92 -5.64
CA LEU A 105 -11.54 -4.17 -6.77
C LEU A 105 -12.15 -3.70 -8.10
N ALA A 106 -13.44 -3.93 -8.33
CA ALA A 106 -14.14 -3.47 -9.53
C ALA A 106 -14.16 -1.93 -9.63
N LEU A 107 -14.42 -1.24 -8.51
CA LEU A 107 -14.42 0.22 -8.44
C LEU A 107 -13.02 0.80 -8.70
N GLU A 108 -11.98 0.20 -8.13
CA GLU A 108 -10.59 0.61 -8.37
C GLU A 108 -10.18 0.41 -9.83
N ALA A 109 -10.53 -0.74 -10.42
CA ALA A 109 -10.23 -1.01 -11.83
C ALA A 109 -10.86 0.04 -12.76
N GLU A 110 -12.10 0.43 -12.49
CA GLU A 110 -12.77 1.50 -13.24
C GLU A 110 -12.12 2.87 -13.02
N ALA A 111 -11.75 3.21 -11.79
CA ALA A 111 -11.04 4.45 -11.50
C ALA A 111 -9.67 4.51 -12.20
N ASN A 112 -8.94 3.39 -12.25
CA ASN A 112 -7.64 3.30 -12.90
C ASN A 112 -7.77 3.45 -14.42
N ARG A 113 -8.73 2.77 -15.07
CA ARG A 113 -9.03 2.97 -16.50
C ARG A 113 -9.32 4.43 -16.82
N ARG A 114 -10.13 5.12 -16.01
CA ARG A 114 -10.42 6.55 -16.20
C ARG A 114 -9.19 7.43 -16.05
N ARG A 115 -8.30 7.13 -15.10
CA ARG A 115 -7.03 7.87 -14.91
C ARG A 115 -6.08 7.66 -16.08
N GLU A 116 -5.99 6.44 -16.60
CA GLU A 116 -5.17 6.11 -17.77
C GLU A 116 -5.68 6.82 -19.03
N MET A 117 -6.99 6.79 -19.29
CA MET A 117 -7.60 7.54 -20.40
C MET A 117 -7.32 9.05 -20.29
N LYS A 118 -7.46 9.63 -19.09
CA LYS A 118 -7.12 11.04 -18.86
C LYS A 118 -5.64 11.32 -19.11
N ARG A 119 -4.73 10.46 -18.64
CA ARG A 119 -3.28 10.59 -18.86
C ARG A 119 -2.93 10.51 -20.35
N ALA A 120 -3.51 9.57 -21.09
CA ALA A 120 -3.31 9.42 -22.53
C ALA A 120 -3.84 10.63 -23.33
N ALA A 121 -4.85 11.33 -22.82
CA ALA A 121 -5.41 12.52 -23.43
C ALA A 121 -4.60 13.81 -23.16
N VAL A 122 -3.62 13.81 -22.25
CA VAL A 122 -2.73 14.97 -22.02
C VAL A 122 -1.68 15.00 -23.14
N PRO A 123 -1.61 16.05 -23.97
CA PRO A 123 -0.61 16.15 -25.02
C PRO A 123 0.80 16.18 -24.41
N VAL A 124 1.71 15.32 -24.89
CA VAL A 124 3.13 15.41 -24.55
C VAL A 124 3.65 16.80 -25.00
N PRO A 125 4.27 17.60 -24.12
CA PRO A 125 4.80 18.90 -24.51
C PRO A 125 5.83 18.72 -25.63
N VAL A 126 5.58 19.32 -26.79
CA VAL A 126 6.56 19.34 -27.89
C VAL A 126 7.78 20.16 -27.43
N PRO A 127 9.00 19.62 -27.48
CA PRO A 127 10.19 20.37 -27.08
C PRO A 127 10.35 21.60 -27.98
N ARG A 128 10.39 22.80 -27.37
CA ARG A 128 10.68 24.04 -28.10
C ARG A 128 12.09 23.95 -28.68
N LYS A 129 12.22 23.92 -30.01
CA LYS A 129 13.52 24.05 -30.68
C LYS A 129 14.20 25.33 -30.19
N SER A 130 15.34 25.17 -29.55
CA SER A 130 16.20 26.27 -29.11
C SER A 130 16.61 27.08 -30.33
N GLN A 131 16.05 28.26 -30.48
CA GLN A 131 16.46 29.22 -31.49
C GLN A 131 17.84 29.70 -31.08
N LYS A 132 18.89 29.10 -31.66
CA LYS A 132 20.28 29.53 -31.50
C LYS A 132 20.36 31.00 -31.85
N TYR A 133 20.76 31.82 -30.87
CA TYR A 133 21.11 33.21 -31.11
C TYR A 133 22.28 33.23 -32.11
N MET A 134 22.04 33.83 -33.27
CA MET A 134 23.03 34.14 -34.28
C MET A 134 23.51 35.56 -33.98
N LEU A 135 24.68 35.67 -33.34
CA LEU A 135 25.51 36.86 -33.26
C LEU A 135 26.97 36.40 -33.30
#